data_AF-A0A0W0ZWJ1-F1
#
_entry.id   AF-A0A0W0ZWJ1-F1
#
_cell.length_a   1.000
_cell.length_b   1.000
_cell.length_c   1.000
_cell.angle_alpha   90.00
_cell.angle_beta   90.00
_cell.angle_gamma   90.00
#
_symmetry.space_group_name_H-M   'P 1'
#
loop_
_entity.id
_entity.type
_entity.pdbx_description
1 polymer ?
#
loop_
_entity_poly.entity_id
_entity_poly.type
_entity_poly.pdbx_seq_one_letter_code
_entity_poly.pdbx_strand_id
1 'polypeptide(L)'
;MESKQNNESESKVSIIFGKLSSNQLHDILENHGATKKETKAVFLISDNSAGIITVSYYSQEHEMVKHLRLGLTHEGWKMVPKPPREPAFTDTLEVKTKYMQDKAIFDEEMQCFLNTAKRLFEQSVTPDQIRTLSFELQKNELNLHGLIRPSRAQISQEKYYAEYVADVFVAEDIPGLVNINKAR
;
A
#
# COMPACT_ATOMS: atom_id res chain seq x y z
N MET A 1 -42.60 -12.40 11.43
CA MET A 1 -41.67 -12.69 10.32
C MET A 1 -40.31 -12.21 10.75
N GLU A 2 -39.43 -13.14 11.11
CA GLU A 2 -38.10 -12.84 11.61
C GLU A 2 -37.23 -12.37 10.44
N SER A 3 -36.74 -11.15 10.54
CA SER A 3 -35.75 -10.56 9.64
C SER A 3 -34.43 -11.32 9.80
N LYS A 4 -34.07 -12.14 8.81
CA LYS A 4 -32.72 -12.69 8.68
C LYS A 4 -31.73 -11.54 8.53
N GLN A 5 -31.08 -11.15 9.62
CA GLN A 5 -29.82 -10.41 9.57
C GLN A 5 -28.80 -11.34 8.89
N ASN A 6 -28.45 -11.03 7.64
CA ASN A 6 -27.31 -11.63 6.97
C ASN A 6 -26.03 -11.19 7.71
N ASN A 7 -25.65 -11.96 8.74
CA ASN A 7 -24.30 -11.98 9.29
C ASN A 7 -23.36 -12.62 8.26
N GLU A 8 -23.12 -11.93 7.15
CA GLU A 8 -21.89 -12.15 6.40
C GLU A 8 -20.74 -11.60 7.24
N SER A 9 -19.78 -12.46 7.58
CA SER A 9 -18.63 -12.09 8.40
C SER A 9 -17.91 -10.88 7.79
N GLU A 10 -17.56 -9.90 8.63
CA GLU A 10 -16.68 -8.78 8.27
C GLU A 10 -15.36 -9.26 7.65
N SER A 11 -15.02 -10.54 7.87
CA SER A 11 -13.87 -11.24 7.32
C SER A 11 -13.85 -11.36 5.79
N LYS A 12 -14.98 -11.16 5.10
CA LYS A 12 -15.07 -11.19 3.63
C LYS A 12 -14.98 -9.82 2.95
N VAL A 13 -14.83 -8.74 3.72
CA VAL A 13 -14.74 -7.39 3.16
C VAL A 13 -13.30 -7.11 2.71
N SER A 14 -13.14 -6.60 1.49
CA SER A 14 -11.83 -6.21 0.97
C SER A 14 -11.17 -5.16 1.87
N ILE A 15 -9.86 -5.25 2.08
CA ILE A 15 -9.08 -4.29 2.88
C ILE A 15 -8.74 -3.00 2.10
N ILE A 16 -9.09 -2.94 0.81
CA ILE A 16 -8.74 -1.84 -0.07
C ILE A 16 -9.88 -0.82 -0.09
N PHE A 17 -9.59 0.39 0.41
CA PHE A 17 -10.48 1.53 0.27
C PHE A 17 -10.60 1.94 -1.21
N GLY A 18 -11.79 2.40 -1.60
CA GLY A 18 -11.97 3.13 -2.84
C GLY A 18 -11.32 4.52 -2.77
N LYS A 19 -11.69 5.38 -3.71
CA LYS A 19 -11.17 6.75 -3.76
C LYS A 19 -11.61 7.55 -2.54
N LEU A 20 -10.63 8.02 -1.75
CA LEU A 20 -10.86 8.89 -0.60
C LEU A 20 -10.41 10.32 -0.91
N SER A 21 -11.17 11.30 -0.42
CA SER A 21 -10.68 12.68 -0.33
C SER A 21 -9.63 12.81 0.77
N SER A 22 -8.77 13.83 0.69
CA SER A 22 -7.75 14.09 1.72
C SER A 22 -8.36 14.30 3.11
N ASN A 23 -9.52 14.94 3.19
CA ASN A 23 -10.22 15.14 4.47
C ASN A 23 -10.69 13.80 5.05
N GLN A 24 -11.37 12.97 4.25
CA GLN A 24 -11.80 11.64 4.70
C GLN A 24 -10.62 10.77 5.14
N LEU A 25 -9.51 10.83 4.42
CA LEU A 25 -8.30 10.12 4.77
C LEU A 25 -7.76 10.55 6.15
N HIS A 26 -7.69 11.86 6.37
CA HIS A 26 -7.23 12.42 7.63
C HIS A 26 -8.15 12.02 8.79
N ASP A 27 -9.46 12.19 8.62
CA ASP A 27 -10.47 11.85 9.61
C ASP A 27 -10.39 10.36 9.98
N ILE A 28 -10.23 9.46 8.99
CA ILE A 28 -10.11 8.03 9.24
C ILE A 28 -8.87 7.73 10.07
N LEU A 29 -7.70 8.28 9.71
CA LEU A 29 -6.46 8.05 10.45
C LEU A 29 -6.53 8.60 11.87
N GLU A 30 -7.07 9.82 12.04
CA GLU A 30 -7.23 10.45 13.35
C GLU A 30 -8.18 9.67 14.26
N ASN A 31 -9.34 9.24 13.73
CA ASN A 31 -10.32 8.44 14.48
C ASN A 31 -9.76 7.09 14.96
N HIS A 32 -8.75 6.55 14.29
CA HIS A 32 -8.04 5.32 14.70
C HIS A 32 -6.81 5.59 15.59
N GLY A 33 -6.62 6.85 15.99
CA GLY A 33 -5.56 7.30 16.89
C GLY A 33 -4.18 7.35 16.26
N ALA A 34 -4.07 7.48 14.92
CA ALA A 34 -2.78 7.50 14.23
C ALA A 34 -1.87 8.66 14.72
N THR A 35 -2.46 9.80 15.09
CA THR A 35 -1.74 10.97 15.62
C THR A 35 -1.18 10.74 17.03
N LYS A 36 -1.63 9.71 17.74
CA LYS A 36 -1.20 9.39 19.12
C LYS A 36 -0.36 8.11 19.22
N LYS A 37 -0.10 7.45 18.08
CA LYS A 37 0.67 6.21 17.97
C LYS A 37 1.93 6.45 17.17
N GLU A 38 2.88 5.51 17.25
CA GLU A 38 4.12 5.57 16.49
C GLU A 38 3.86 5.64 14.97
N THR A 39 4.80 6.25 14.24
CA THR A 39 4.76 6.33 12.78
C THR A 39 4.57 4.93 12.18
N LYS A 40 3.64 4.77 11.22
CA LYS A 40 3.26 3.50 10.57
C LYS A 40 2.58 2.45 11.46
N ALA A 41 2.29 2.76 12.74
CA ALA A 41 1.54 1.86 13.62
C ALA A 41 0.05 1.77 13.26
N VAL A 42 -0.47 2.75 12.52
CA VAL A 42 -1.84 2.77 11.97
C VAL A 42 -1.77 3.25 10.53
N PHE A 43 -2.41 2.52 9.62
CA PHE A 43 -2.40 2.84 8.20
C PHE A 43 -3.64 2.31 7.49
N LEU A 44 -3.88 2.80 6.27
CA LEU A 44 -4.89 2.26 5.37
C LEU A 44 -4.35 2.14 3.95
N ILE A 45 -4.98 1.29 3.15
CA ILE A 45 -4.63 1.06 1.75
C ILE A 45 -5.79 1.53 0.88
N SER A 46 -5.53 2.45 -0.04
CA SER A 46 -6.52 2.96 -0.99
C SER A 46 -6.12 2.70 -2.42
N ASP A 47 -7.10 2.39 -3.24
CA ASP A 47 -6.99 2.26 -4.68
C ASP A 47 -6.59 3.60 -5.35
N ASN A 48 -5.62 3.55 -6.25
CA ASN A 48 -5.18 4.69 -7.07
C ASN A 48 -5.31 4.40 -8.59
N SER A 49 -6.10 3.37 -8.92
CA SER A 49 -6.37 2.82 -10.25
C SER A 49 -5.17 2.14 -10.92
N ALA A 50 -5.46 1.34 -11.95
CA ALA A 50 -4.48 0.77 -12.88
C ALA A 50 -3.33 -0.03 -12.21
N GLY A 51 -3.65 -0.82 -11.19
CA GLY A 51 -2.66 -1.67 -10.52
C GLY A 51 -1.73 -0.92 -9.57
N ILE A 52 -2.08 0.31 -9.19
CA ILE A 52 -1.37 1.11 -8.18
C ILE A 52 -2.26 1.27 -6.95
N ILE A 53 -1.69 1.03 -5.77
CA ILE A 53 -2.31 1.33 -4.48
C ILE A 53 -1.48 2.36 -3.73
N THR A 54 -2.14 3.09 -2.85
CA THR A 54 -1.53 4.05 -1.95
C THR A 54 -1.73 3.61 -0.52
N VAL A 55 -0.64 3.45 0.20
CA VAL A 55 -0.63 3.17 1.63
C VAL A 55 -0.45 4.50 2.35
N SER A 56 -1.44 4.88 3.15
CA SER A 56 -1.47 6.17 3.85
C SER A 56 -1.36 5.95 5.35
N TYR A 57 -0.47 6.70 5.99
CA TYR A 57 -0.20 6.63 7.43
C TYR A 57 0.17 8.02 7.96
N TYR A 58 0.07 8.20 9.28
CA TYR A 58 0.53 9.44 9.93
C TYR A 58 2.02 9.32 10.31
N SER A 59 2.82 10.32 9.93
CA SER A 59 4.23 10.43 10.32
C SER A 59 4.35 11.39 11.50
N GLN A 60 4.78 10.87 12.64
CA GLN A 60 5.01 11.67 13.86
C GLN A 60 6.15 12.69 13.65
N GLU A 61 7.22 12.28 12.97
CA GLU A 61 8.37 13.15 12.67
C GLU A 61 7.99 14.38 11.84
N HIS A 62 7.07 14.22 10.89
CA HIS A 62 6.66 15.28 9.97
C HIS A 62 5.31 15.92 10.33
N GLU A 63 4.69 15.47 11.42
CA GLU A 63 3.36 15.88 11.89
C GLU A 63 2.27 15.87 10.78
N MET A 64 2.37 14.95 9.82
CA MET A 64 1.49 14.92 8.66
C MET A 64 1.26 13.53 8.10
N VAL A 65 0.19 13.39 7.31
CA VAL A 65 -0.07 12.17 6.53
C VAL A 65 1.00 12.01 5.44
N LYS A 66 1.57 10.81 5.35
CA LYS A 66 2.51 10.40 4.31
C LYS A 66 1.94 9.24 3.52
N HIS A 67 2.46 9.06 2.31
CA HIS A 67 1.99 8.05 1.36
C HIS A 67 3.15 7.20 0.85
N LEU A 68 2.95 5.89 0.81
CA LEU A 68 3.73 4.97 -0.01
C LEU A 68 2.87 4.57 -1.20
N ARG A 69 3.46 4.49 -2.38
CA ARG A 69 2.77 3.96 -3.57
C ARG A 69 3.40 2.63 -3.93
N LEU A 70 2.56 1.62 -4.07
CA LEU A 70 2.94 0.30 -4.52
C LEU A 70 2.26 0.03 -5.86
N GLY A 71 2.94 -0.69 -6.75
CA GLY A 71 2.34 -1.17 -7.97
C GLY A 71 2.68 -2.61 -8.27
N LEU A 72 1.82 -3.23 -9.09
CA LEU A 72 2.02 -4.60 -9.53
C LEU A 72 3.17 -4.73 -10.53
N THR A 73 4.03 -5.71 -10.29
CA THR A 73 5.11 -6.13 -11.18
C THR A 73 5.01 -7.63 -11.40
N HIS A 74 5.87 -8.18 -12.27
CA HIS A 74 5.98 -9.62 -12.46
C HIS A 74 6.38 -10.37 -11.18
N GLU A 75 6.99 -9.67 -10.22
CA GLU A 75 7.37 -10.19 -8.90
C GLU A 75 6.32 -9.90 -7.80
N GLY A 76 5.14 -9.38 -8.18
CA GLY A 76 4.11 -8.92 -7.25
C GLY A 76 4.21 -7.44 -6.90
N TRP A 77 3.68 -7.05 -5.75
CA TRP A 77 3.66 -5.64 -5.32
C TRP A 77 5.04 -5.12 -4.96
N LYS A 78 5.41 -3.97 -5.52
CA LYS A 78 6.68 -3.28 -5.26
C LYS A 78 6.46 -1.78 -5.11
N MET A 79 7.37 -1.12 -4.40
CA MET A 79 7.44 0.35 -4.35
C MET A 79 7.56 0.92 -5.77
N VAL A 80 6.74 1.94 -6.07
CA VAL A 80 6.94 2.71 -7.30
C VAL A 80 8.33 3.36 -7.29
N PRO A 81 8.95 3.57 -8.47
CA PRO A 81 10.20 4.32 -8.56
C PRO A 81 10.11 5.67 -7.83
N LYS A 82 11.20 6.07 -7.17
CA LYS A 82 11.26 7.36 -6.47
C LYS A 82 11.83 8.41 -7.41
N PRO A 83 11.20 9.60 -7.53
CA PRO A 83 11.76 10.68 -8.32
C PRO A 83 13.12 11.12 -7.75
N PRO A 84 14.03 11.62 -8.60
CA PRO A 84 15.25 12.25 -8.10
C PRO A 84 14.90 13.47 -7.24
N ARG A 85 15.79 13.81 -6.30
CA ARG A 85 15.61 14.99 -5.45
C ARG A 85 15.62 16.25 -6.31
N GLU A 86 14.57 17.05 -6.16
CA GLU A 86 14.49 18.37 -6.80
C GLU A 86 15.70 19.24 -6.43
N PRO A 87 16.36 19.88 -7.41
CA PRO A 87 17.52 20.69 -7.18
C PRO A 87 17.13 21.98 -6.46
N ALA A 88 17.95 22.40 -5.49
CA ALA A 88 17.84 23.71 -4.86
C ALA A 88 18.33 24.81 -5.80
N PHE A 89 17.85 26.04 -5.58
CA PHE A 89 18.31 27.20 -6.35
C PHE A 89 19.85 27.36 -6.27
N THR A 90 20.41 27.10 -5.09
CA THR A 90 21.85 27.19 -4.76
C THR A 90 22.70 26.06 -5.33
N ASP A 91 22.11 25.03 -5.93
CA ASP A 91 22.86 23.90 -6.46
C ASP A 91 23.67 24.28 -7.70
N THR A 92 24.82 23.62 -7.85
CA THR A 92 25.76 23.87 -8.94
C THR A 92 25.19 23.42 -10.29
N LEU A 93 25.82 23.88 -11.38
CA LEU A 93 25.41 23.49 -12.72
C LEU A 93 25.57 21.98 -12.95
N GLU A 94 26.59 21.36 -12.35
CA GLU A 94 26.82 19.91 -12.42
C GLU A 94 25.67 19.14 -11.75
N VAL A 95 25.23 19.56 -10.57
CA VAL A 95 24.10 18.94 -9.86
C VAL A 95 22.81 19.06 -10.68
N LYS A 96 22.54 20.24 -11.25
CA LYS A 96 21.37 20.46 -12.11
C LYS A 96 21.42 19.61 -13.39
N THR A 97 22.61 19.45 -13.97
CA THR A 97 22.81 18.61 -15.17
C THR A 97 22.57 17.14 -14.86
N LYS A 98 23.09 16.66 -13.72
CA LYS A 98 22.82 15.29 -13.25
C LYS A 98 21.34 15.06 -12.97
N TYR A 99 20.66 16.02 -12.32
CA TYR A 99 19.22 15.93 -12.07
C TYR A 99 18.42 15.75 -13.37
N MET A 100 18.74 16.49 -14.43
CA MET A 100 18.03 16.35 -15.72
C MET A 100 18.18 14.94 -16.31
N GLN A 101 19.38 14.34 -16.21
CA GLN A 101 19.63 12.97 -16.68
C GLN A 101 18.87 11.95 -15.83
N ASP A 102 18.99 12.05 -14.50
CA ASP A 102 18.31 11.16 -13.57
C ASP A 102 16.79 11.26 -13.70
N LYS A 103 16.26 12.47 -13.99
CA LYS A 103 14.83 12.70 -14.21
C LYS A 103 14.31 12.05 -15.48
N ALA A 104 15.08 12.10 -16.58
CA ALA A 104 14.72 11.43 -17.83
C ALA A 104 14.67 9.91 -17.65
N ILE A 105 15.69 9.33 -16.99
CA ILE A 105 15.72 7.89 -16.67
C ILE A 105 14.51 7.52 -15.80
N PHE A 106 14.25 8.30 -14.75
CA PHE A 106 13.09 8.09 -13.87
C PHE A 106 11.76 8.13 -14.64
N ASP A 107 11.59 9.06 -15.58
CA ASP A 107 10.35 9.17 -16.35
C ASP A 107 10.12 7.94 -17.24
N GLU A 108 11.17 7.44 -17.91
CA GLU A 108 11.11 6.22 -18.71
C GLU A 108 10.80 4.99 -17.85
N GLU A 109 11.49 4.84 -16.71
CA GLU A 109 11.27 3.75 -15.77
C GLU A 109 9.85 3.78 -15.18
N MET A 110 9.37 4.95 -14.77
CA MET A 110 8.03 5.13 -14.22
C MET A 110 6.95 4.80 -15.25
N GLN A 111 7.11 5.23 -16.52
CA GLN A 111 6.17 4.87 -17.58
C GLN A 111 6.14 3.36 -17.83
N CYS A 112 7.30 2.71 -17.90
CA CYS A 112 7.38 1.25 -18.04
C CYS A 112 6.71 0.52 -16.86
N PHE A 113 6.93 1.02 -15.65
CA PHE A 113 6.33 0.49 -14.43
C PHE A 113 4.80 0.61 -14.45
N LEU A 114 4.26 1.79 -14.75
CA LEU A 114 2.81 2.04 -14.81
C LEU A 114 2.12 1.17 -15.87
N ASN A 115 2.73 1.03 -17.06
CA ASN A 115 2.20 0.18 -18.12
C ASN A 115 2.16 -1.30 -17.71
N THR A 116 3.21 -1.77 -17.01
CA THR A 116 3.28 -3.14 -16.50
C THR A 116 2.23 -3.38 -15.42
N ALA A 117 2.13 -2.46 -14.45
CA ALA A 117 1.15 -2.54 -13.36
C ALA A 117 -0.27 -2.61 -13.89
N LYS A 118 -0.62 -1.72 -14.84
CA LYS A 118 -1.93 -1.71 -15.48
C LYS A 118 -2.24 -3.03 -16.18
N ARG A 119 -1.32 -3.51 -17.01
CA ARG A 119 -1.49 -4.78 -17.75
C ARG A 119 -1.69 -5.96 -16.81
N LEU A 120 -0.90 -6.07 -15.75
CA LEU A 120 -1.00 -7.17 -14.79
C LEU A 120 -2.27 -7.09 -13.95
N PHE A 121 -2.69 -5.88 -13.60
CA PHE A 121 -3.95 -5.67 -12.89
C PHE A 121 -5.15 -6.15 -13.71
N GLU A 122 -5.18 -5.85 -15.01
CA GLU A 122 -6.27 -6.25 -15.91
C GLU A 122 -6.36 -7.77 -16.12
N GLN A 123 -5.24 -8.49 -15.99
CA GLN A 123 -5.11 -9.93 -16.27
C GLN A 123 -5.57 -10.87 -15.14
N SER A 124 -6.12 -10.32 -14.06
CA SER A 124 -6.62 -11.00 -12.84
C SER A 124 -5.55 -11.28 -11.79
N VAL A 125 -5.90 -11.01 -10.53
CA VAL A 125 -5.02 -11.12 -9.37
C VAL A 125 -4.83 -12.57 -8.95
N THR A 126 -3.60 -12.98 -8.68
CA THR A 126 -3.28 -14.30 -8.12
C THR A 126 -3.12 -14.23 -6.60
N PRO A 127 -3.37 -15.31 -5.84
CA PRO A 127 -3.09 -15.36 -4.40
C PRO A 127 -1.64 -15.00 -4.03
N ASP A 128 -0.68 -15.29 -4.91
CA ASP A 128 0.72 -14.87 -4.75
C ASP A 128 0.86 -13.35 -4.67
N GLN A 129 0.09 -12.60 -5.47
CA GLN A 129 0.13 -11.14 -5.41
C GLN A 129 -0.36 -10.62 -4.06
N ILE A 130 -1.37 -11.22 -3.44
CA ILE A 130 -1.83 -10.82 -2.09
C ILE A 130 -0.69 -11.01 -1.07
N ARG A 131 0.02 -12.15 -1.11
CA ARG A 131 1.17 -12.41 -0.23
C ARG A 131 2.29 -11.39 -0.41
N THR A 132 2.61 -11.05 -1.67
CA THR A 132 3.68 -10.06 -1.94
C THR A 132 3.32 -8.67 -1.41
N LEU A 133 2.03 -8.34 -1.30
CA LEU A 133 1.61 -7.09 -0.70
C LEU A 133 1.93 -7.05 0.80
N SER A 134 1.55 -8.08 1.56
CA SER A 134 1.86 -8.17 2.99
C SER A 134 3.36 -8.06 3.26
N PHE A 135 4.16 -8.80 2.48
CA PHE A 135 5.61 -8.77 2.57
C PHE A 135 6.17 -7.36 2.32
N GLU A 136 5.73 -6.69 1.25
CA GLU A 136 6.24 -5.35 0.93
C GLU A 136 5.79 -4.31 1.98
N LEU A 137 4.63 -4.46 2.61
CA LEU A 137 4.20 -3.61 3.73
C LEU A 137 5.07 -3.80 4.98
N GLN A 138 5.34 -5.05 5.36
CA GLN A 138 6.23 -5.37 6.50
C GLN A 138 7.67 -4.88 6.25
N LYS A 139 8.17 -5.05 5.02
CA LYS A 139 9.48 -4.51 4.60
C LYS A 139 9.55 -2.99 4.71
N ASN A 140 8.41 -2.31 4.58
CA ASN A 140 8.27 -0.87 4.84
C ASN A 140 7.91 -0.55 6.30
N GLU A 141 8.04 -1.50 7.22
CA GLU A 141 7.85 -1.35 8.67
C GLU A 141 6.41 -0.97 9.07
N LEU A 142 5.42 -1.36 8.26
CA LEU A 142 4.01 -1.17 8.62
C LEU A 142 3.56 -2.28 9.56
N ASN A 143 2.97 -1.91 10.68
CA ASN A 143 2.39 -2.87 11.61
C ASN A 143 1.06 -3.38 11.05
N LEU A 144 1.03 -4.60 10.51
CA LEU A 144 -0.16 -5.18 9.87
C LEU A 144 -1.39 -5.23 10.80
N HIS A 145 -1.21 -5.31 12.12
CA HIS A 145 -2.32 -5.23 13.07
C HIS A 145 -2.98 -3.84 13.13
N GLY A 146 -2.25 -2.81 12.68
CA GLY A 146 -2.69 -1.42 12.57
C GLY A 146 -3.43 -1.09 11.27
N LEU A 147 -3.67 -2.08 10.40
CA LEU A 147 -4.43 -1.89 9.16
C LEU A 147 -5.89 -1.53 9.48
N ILE A 148 -6.28 -0.31 9.10
CA ILE A 148 -7.67 0.14 9.14
C ILE A 148 -8.44 -0.56 8.02
N ARG A 149 -9.62 -1.10 8.35
CA ARG A 149 -10.49 -1.79 7.39
C ARG A 149 -11.61 -0.86 6.93
N PRO A 150 -11.89 -0.80 5.62
CA PRO A 150 -13.04 -0.06 5.11
C PRO A 150 -14.36 -0.72 5.52
N SER A 151 -15.39 0.08 5.73
CA SER A 151 -16.77 -0.43 5.70
C SER A 151 -17.16 -0.84 4.27
N ARG A 152 -18.24 -1.62 4.11
CA ARG A 152 -18.74 -2.02 2.77
C ARG A 152 -19.04 -0.84 1.83
N ALA A 153 -19.38 0.33 2.38
CA ALA A 153 -19.62 1.53 1.57
C ALA A 153 -18.32 2.22 1.10
N GLN A 154 -17.17 1.85 1.68
CA GLN A 154 -15.88 2.48 1.46
C GLN A 154 -14.91 1.61 0.64
N ILE A 155 -15.26 0.36 0.35
CA ILE A 155 -14.39 -0.54 -0.44
C ILE A 155 -14.21 -0.06 -1.88
N SER A 156 -13.06 -0.38 -2.47
CA SER A 156 -12.89 -0.25 -3.92
C SER A 156 -13.91 -1.14 -4.65
N GLN A 157 -14.44 -0.62 -5.75
CA GLN A 157 -15.36 -1.34 -6.64
C GLN A 157 -14.61 -2.12 -7.72
N GLU A 158 -13.27 -2.03 -7.76
CA GLU A 158 -12.45 -2.81 -8.67
C GLU A 158 -12.54 -4.30 -8.32
N LYS A 159 -13.06 -5.10 -9.26
CA LYS A 159 -13.24 -6.56 -9.10
C LYS A 159 -11.95 -7.29 -8.68
N TYR A 160 -10.81 -6.73 -9.02
CA TYR A 160 -9.48 -7.26 -8.75
C TYR A 160 -9.12 -7.27 -7.25
N TYR A 161 -9.79 -6.44 -6.44
CA TYR A 161 -9.56 -6.39 -5.00
C TYR A 161 -10.53 -7.24 -4.18
N ALA A 162 -11.44 -7.98 -4.81
CA ALA A 162 -12.45 -8.77 -4.11
C ALA A 162 -11.83 -9.82 -3.17
N GLU A 163 -10.71 -10.42 -3.58
CA GLU A 163 -10.00 -11.46 -2.82
C GLU A 163 -9.01 -10.88 -1.78
N TYR A 164 -8.80 -9.56 -1.74
CA TYR A 164 -7.92 -8.89 -0.77
C TYR A 164 -8.63 -8.76 0.59
N VAL A 165 -8.95 -9.88 1.21
CA VAL A 165 -9.67 -9.93 2.49
C VAL A 165 -8.72 -10.11 3.67
N ALA A 166 -9.14 -9.67 4.85
CA ALA A 166 -8.28 -9.61 6.03
C ALA A 166 -7.73 -10.98 6.48
N ASP A 167 -8.49 -12.06 6.28
CA ASP A 167 -8.10 -13.41 6.72
C ASP A 167 -6.84 -13.91 5.98
N VAL A 168 -6.59 -13.43 4.76
CA VAL A 168 -5.39 -13.76 3.97
C VAL A 168 -4.18 -12.92 4.41
N PHE A 169 -4.43 -11.77 5.05
CA PHE A 169 -3.42 -10.78 5.40
C PHE A 169 -2.79 -10.98 6.80
N VAL A 170 -3.49 -11.72 7.67
CA VAL A 170 -3.10 -11.96 9.08
C VAL A 170 -2.47 -13.35 9.27
N ALA A 171 -2.49 -14.21 8.25
CA ALA A 171 -2.06 -15.61 8.33
C ALA A 171 -0.52 -15.81 8.33
N GLU A 172 0.24 -14.96 9.02
CA GLU A 172 1.68 -15.17 9.28
C GLU A 172 2.04 -15.43 10.76
N ASP A 173 1.06 -15.66 11.63
CA ASP A 173 1.31 -16.42 12.86
C ASP A 173 1.21 -17.94 12.57
N ILE A 174 2.14 -18.46 11.78
CA ILE A 174 2.45 -19.90 11.82
C ILE A 174 3.58 -20.07 12.85
N PRO A 175 3.32 -20.61 14.05
CA PRO A 175 4.39 -21.01 14.95
C PRO A 175 5.13 -22.18 14.31
N GLY A 176 6.30 -21.91 13.71
CA GLY A 176 7.10 -22.93 13.03
C GLY A 176 8.31 -22.44 12.22
N LEU A 177 8.42 -21.14 11.93
CA LEU A 177 9.59 -20.57 11.21
C LEU A 177 10.64 -19.96 12.17
N VAL A 178 10.90 -20.64 13.30
CA VAL A 178 12.06 -20.34 14.14
C VAL A 178 13.22 -21.24 13.70
N ASN A 179 14.19 -20.64 13.00
CA ASN A 179 15.58 -21.07 12.88
C ASN A 179 15.85 -22.58 12.71
N ILE A 180 15.85 -23.07 11.47
CA ILE A 180 16.68 -24.22 11.10
C ILE A 180 17.88 -23.70 10.30
N ASN A 181 18.73 -22.93 10.97
CA ASN A 181 20.13 -22.72 10.58
C ASN A 181 20.93 -22.39 11.84
N LYS A 182 21.09 -23.40 12.69
CA LYS A 182 22.26 -23.51 13.56
C LYS A 182 22.88 -24.89 13.34
N ALA A 183 24.05 -24.81 12.73
CA ALA A 183 25.11 -25.79 12.60
C ALA A 183 25.05 -27.01 13.54
N ARG A 184 25.22 -28.18 12.94
CA ARG A 184 26.28 -29.12 13.32
C ARG A 184 26.76 -29.85 12.08
#